data_AF-A0A0F8Z5F9-F1
#
_entry.id   AF-A0A0F8Z5F9-F1
#
_cell.length_a   1.000
_cell.length_b   1.000
_cell.length_c   1.000
_cell.angle_alpha   90.00
_cell.angle_beta   90.00
_cell.angle_gamma   90.00
#
_symmetry.space_group_name_H-M   'P 1'
#
loop_
_entity.id
_entity.type
_entity.pdbx_description
1 polymer ?
#
loop_
_entity_poly.entity_id
_entity_poly.type
_entity_poly.pdbx_seq_one_letter_code
_entity_poly.pdbx_strand_id
1 'polypeptide(L)' 'MGKNRGKCHYPLIESGEAFILNPQKEAMGLACCDCGLVHRVEIRVAHRQKVTLRFYRLARETAQHRRQKRARGET' A
#
# COMPACT_ATOMS: atom_id res chain seq x y z
N MET A 1 15.72 24.59 -13.60
CA MET A 1 14.30 24.27 -13.36
C MET A 1 14.22 22.87 -12.73
N GLY A 2 14.01 22.82 -11.41
CA GLY A 2 14.07 21.59 -10.62
C GLY A 2 12.90 20.65 -10.92
N LYS A 3 13.20 19.41 -11.29
CA LYS A 3 12.20 18.35 -11.49
C LYS A 3 11.52 18.05 -10.15
N ASN A 4 10.23 18.34 -10.03
CA ASN A 4 9.38 17.93 -8.91
C ASN A 4 9.38 16.39 -8.83
N ARG A 5 10.27 15.84 -7.99
CA ARG A 5 10.34 14.39 -7.73
C ARG A 5 9.16 14.05 -6.83
N GLY A 6 8.08 13.52 -7.43
CA GLY A 6 6.90 13.06 -6.70
C GLY A 6 7.33 12.18 -5.53
N LYS A 7 6.97 12.62 -4.32
CA LYS A 7 7.27 11.91 -3.06
C LYS A 7 6.71 10.50 -3.15
N CYS A 8 7.47 9.54 -2.64
CA CYS A 8 7.05 8.15 -2.53
C CYS A 8 5.80 8.09 -1.63
N HIS A 9 4.63 7.76 -2.18
CA HIS A 9 3.34 7.85 -1.50
C HIS A 9 3.04 6.69 -0.54
N TYR A 10 3.99 5.79 -0.31
CA TYR A 10 3.82 4.66 0.60
C TYR A 10 4.65 4.92 1.86
N PRO A 11 4.02 5.27 2.99
CA PRO A 11 4.72 5.32 4.26
C PRO A 11 5.32 3.94 4.56
N LEU A 12 6.53 3.92 5.11
CA LEU A 12 7.08 2.70 5.69
C LEU A 12 6.30 2.41 6.96
N ILE A 13 5.77 1.20 7.04
CA ILE A 13 5.02 0.71 8.19
C ILE A 13 5.98 -0.16 9.00
N GLU A 14 6.23 0.21 10.25
CA GLU A 14 7.08 -0.58 11.14
C GLU A 14 6.31 -1.78 11.75
N SER A 15 7.06 -2.82 12.13
CA SER A 15 6.47 -3.99 12.78
C SER A 15 5.86 -3.60 14.12
N GLY A 16 4.58 -3.90 14.30
CA GLY A 16 3.82 -3.55 15.51
C GLY A 16 3.15 -2.17 15.46
N GLU A 17 3.35 -1.41 14.39
CA GLU A 17 2.68 -0.13 14.20
C GLU A 17 1.19 -0.33 13.87
N ALA A 18 0.32 0.35 14.61
CA ALA A 18 -1.12 0.31 14.42
C ALA A 18 -1.58 1.56 13.65
N PHE A 19 -2.40 1.36 12.62
CA PHE A 19 -3.00 2.45 11.85
C PHE A 19 -4.51 2.46 12.06
N ILE A 20 -5.04 3.63 12.32
CA ILE A 20 -6.48 3.86 12.35
C ILE A 20 -6.89 4.21 10.93
N LEU A 21 -7.73 3.35 10.33
CA LEU A 21 -8.33 3.59 9.03
C LEU A 21 -9.83 3.79 9.22
N ASN A 22 -10.41 4.73 8.48
CA ASN A 22 -11.85 4.81 8.35
C ASN A 22 -12.33 3.73 7.36
N PRO A 23 -13.00 2.66 7.85
CA PRO A 23 -13.37 1.51 7.03
C PRO A 23 -14.40 1.81 5.92
N GLN A 24 -14.99 3.00 5.90
CA GLN A 24 -15.99 3.40 4.91
C GLN A 24 -15.40 4.27 3.79
N LYS A 25 -14.26 4.92 4.05
CA LYS A 25 -13.72 5.97 3.16
C LYS A 25 -12.31 5.68 2.68
N GLU A 26 -11.58 4.79 3.37
CA GLU A 26 -10.15 4.62 3.16
C GLU A 26 -9.83 3.19 2.73
N ALA A 27 -8.91 3.09 1.77
CA ALA A 27 -8.26 1.86 1.36
C ALA A 27 -6.75 2.10 1.44
N MET A 28 -6.01 1.11 1.93
CA MET A 28 -4.57 1.22 2.12
C MET A 28 -3.84 0.49 0.99
N GLY A 29 -2.84 1.15 0.39
CA GLY A 29 -1.89 0.49 -0.50
C GLY A 29 -0.70 -0.05 0.30
N LEU A 30 -0.39 -1.34 0.16
CA LEU A 30 0.73 -2.02 0.82
C LEU A 30 1.66 -2.62 -0.22
N ALA A 31 2.93 -2.22 -0.22
CA ALA A 31 3.97 -2.97 -0.92
C ALA A 31 4.40 -4.15 -0.06
N CYS A 32 4.17 -5.39 -0.52
CA CYS A 32 4.56 -6.59 0.21
C CYS A 32 6.00 -6.96 -0.13
N CYS A 33 6.85 -7.07 0.89
CA CYS A 33 8.24 -7.46 0.75
C CYS A 33 8.42 -8.91 0.26
N ASP A 34 7.51 -9.82 0.64
CA ASP A 34 7.64 -11.26 0.33
C ASP A 34 7.33 -11.56 -1.14
N CYS A 35 6.23 -11.00 -1.67
CA CYS A 35 5.80 -11.27 -3.05
C CYS A 35 6.22 -10.19 -4.05
N GLY A 36 6.74 -9.05 -3.57
CA GLY A 36 7.17 -7.92 -4.42
C GLY A 36 6.02 -7.30 -5.23
N LEU A 37 4.79 -7.42 -4.74
CA LEU A 37 3.58 -6.83 -5.32
C LEU A 37 3.05 -5.71 -4.42
N VAL A 38 2.35 -4.77 -5.05
CA VAL A 38 1.53 -3.79 -4.32
C VAL A 38 0.10 -4.31 -4.24
N HIS A 39 -0.43 -4.33 -3.03
CA HIS A 39 -1.79 -4.73 -2.71
C HIS A 39 -2.61 -3.53 -2.25
N ARG A 40 -3.88 -3.49 -2.63
CA ARG A 40 -4.88 -2.65 -1.98
C ARG A 40 -5.57 -3.48 -0.91
N VAL A 41 -5.58 -2.99 0.31
CA VAL A 41 -6.31 -3.56 1.44
C VAL A 41 -7.51 -2.67 1.73
N GLU A 42 -8.69 -3.27 1.69
CA GLU A 42 -9.93 -2.64 2.17
C GLU A 42 -10.40 -3.34 3.42
N ILE A 43 -10.71 -2.57 4.45
CA ILE A 43 -11.34 -3.06 5.68
C ILE A 43 -12.77 -2.55 5.66
N ARG A 44 -13.75 -3.46 5.73
CA ARG A 44 -15.16 -3.09 5.89
C ARG A 44 -15.71 -3.68 7.16
N VAL A 45 -16.39 -2.85 7.94
CA VAL A 45 -17.14 -3.30 9.12
C VAL A 45 -18.60 -3.43 8.69
N ALA A 46 -19.12 -4.65 8.69
CA ALA A 46 -20.51 -4.95 8.37
C ALA A 46 -21.39 -5.03 9.64
N HIS A 47 -22.71 -5.09 9.45
CA HIS A 47 -23.64 -5.32 10.56
C HIS A 47 -23.26 -6.59 11.35
N ARG A 48 -23.41 -6.50 12.68
CA ARG A 48 -23.01 -7.53 13.67
C ARG A 48 -21.50 -7.70 13.87
N GLN A 49 -20.74 -6.59 13.82
CA GLN A 49 -19.30 -6.57 14.16
C GLN A 49 -18.43 -7.51 13.30
N LYS A 50 -18.90 -7.91 12.12
CA LYS A 50 -18.09 -8.70 11.20
C LYS A 50 -17.14 -7.77 10.44
N VAL A 51 -15.85 -8.08 10.52
CA VAL A 51 -14.82 -7.40 9.72
C VAL A 51 -14.59 -8.20 8.44
N THR A 52 -14.69 -7.55 7.29
CA THR A 52 -14.32 -8.11 5.99
C THR A 52 -13.05 -7.44 5.52
N LEU A 53 -12.02 -8.25 5.24
CA LEU A 53 -10.79 -7.81 4.60
C LEU A 53 -10.82 -8.19 3.12
N ARG A 54 -10.49 -7.24 2.24
CA ARG A 54 -10.34 -7.52 0.81
C ARG A 54 -8.96 -7.10 0.35
N PHE A 55 -8.30 -8.01 -0.36
CA PHE A 55 -6.99 -7.82 -0.94
C PHE A 55 -7.09 -7.81 -2.45
N TYR A 56 -6.63 -6.74 -3.08
CA TYR A 56 -6.56 -6.63 -4.53
C TYR A 56 -5.12 -6.44 -4.95
N ARG A 57 -4.69 -7.15 -5.99
CA ARG A 57 -3.39 -6.89 -6.61
C ARG A 57 -3.50 -5.63 -7.47
N LEU A 58 -2.59 -4.69 -7.25
CA LEU A 58 -2.48 -3.46 -8.02
C LEU A 58 -1.31 -3.56 -9.00
N ALA A 59 -1.59 -3.99 -10.23
CA ALA A 59 -0.55 -4.29 -11.23
C ALA A 59 0.26 -3.05 -11.67
N ARG A 60 -0.40 -1.91 -11.84
CA ARG A 60 0.26 -0.66 -12.26
C ARG A 60 1.17 -0.12 -11.17
N GLU A 61 0.69 -0.10 -9.94
CA GLU A 61 1.39 0.34 -8.75
C GLU A 61 2.57 -0.59 -8.45
N THR A 62 2.38 -1.89 -8.66
CA THR A 62 3.49 -2.87 -8.61
C THR A 62 4.59 -2.51 -9.62
N ALA A 63 4.23 -2.24 -10.88
CA ALA A 63 5.20 -1.88 -11.90
C ALA A 63 5.92 -0.57 -11.56
N GLN A 64 5.19 0.41 -11.03
CA GLN A 64 5.76 1.68 -10.56
C GLN A 64 6.71 1.47 -9.39
N HIS A 65 6.32 0.71 -8.38
CA HIS A 65 7.13 0.39 -7.21
C HIS A 65 8.44 -0.30 -7.62
N ARG A 66 8.39 -1.28 -8.52
CA ARG A 66 9.59 -1.94 -9.06
C ARG A 66 10.53 -0.99 -9.80
N ARG A 67 9.99 -0.07 -10.60
CA ARG A 67 10.81 0.97 -11.27
C ARG A 67 11.48 1.87 -10.24
N GLN A 68 10.79 2.20 -9.15
CA GLN A 68 11.35 3.00 -8.07
C GLN A 68 12.44 2.27 -7.28
N LYS A 69 12.24 1.01 -6.89
CA LYS A 69 13.28 0.19 -6.23
C LYS A 69 14.55 0.14 -7.07
N ARG A 70 14.41 -0.16 -8.37
CA ARG A 70 15.55 -0.15 -9.32
C ARG A 70 16.24 1.20 -9.39
N ALA A 71 15.49 2.30 -9.43
CA ALA A 71 16.07 3.65 -9.44
C ALA A 71 16.82 4.01 -8.15
N ARG A 72 16.53 3.31 -7.04
CA ARG A 72 17.24 3.43 -5.76
C ARG A 72 18.40 2.45 -5.61
N GLY A 73 18.63 1.56 -6.57
CA GLY A 73 19.63 0.49 -6.47
C GLY A 73 19.21 -0.66 -5.55
N GLU A 74 17.94 -0.73 -5.18
CA GLU A 74 17.38 -1.83 -4.40
C GLU A 74 17.00 -2.97 -5.34
N THR A 75 17.50 -4.18 -5.08
CA THR A 75 17.16 -5.41 -5.81
C THR A 75 15.75 -5.90 -5.51
#